data_AF-A0A7Y3K7T2-F1
#
_entry.id   AF-A0A7Y3K7T2-F1
#
_cell.length_a   1.000
_cell.length_b   1.000
_cell.length_c   1.000
_cell.angle_alpha   90.00
_cell.angle_beta   90.00
_cell.angle_gamma   90.00
#
_symmetry.space_group_name_H-M   'P 1'
#
loop_
_entity.id
_entity.type
_entity.pdbx_description
1 polymer ?
#
loop_
_entity_poly.entity_id
_entity_poly.type
_entity_poly.pdbx_seq_one_letter_code
_entity_poly.pdbx_strand_id
1 'polypeptide(L)' 'MSMHESRSNISKLVREVENRWSELEMVWNDANSHAFEERFIRPLVEDSRAAVGAMDYMNRILADIKRDCG' A
#
# COMPACT_ATOMS: atom_id res chain seq x y z
N MET A 1 14.95 5.85 -8.80
CA MET A 1 13.99 5.88 -7.68
C MET A 1 14.65 5.29 -6.45
N SER A 2 14.61 5.99 -5.33
CA SER A 2 15.09 5.42 -4.05
C SER A 2 14.01 4.56 -3.39
N MET A 3 14.38 3.61 -2.53
CA MET A 3 13.40 2.78 -1.81
C MET A 3 12.43 3.63 -0.96
N HIS A 4 12.92 4.73 -0.41
CA HIS A 4 12.10 5.71 0.33
C HIS A 4 11.05 6.39 -0.56
N GLU A 5 11.46 6.82 -1.76
CA GLU A 5 10.56 7.42 -2.76
C GLU A 5 9.50 6.43 -3.23
N SER A 6 9.89 5.19 -3.54
CA SER A 6 8.96 4.12 -3.94
C SER A 6 7.96 3.81 -2.83
N ARG A 7 8.41 3.71 -1.57
CA ARG A 7 7.55 3.50 -0.39
C ARG A 7 6.53 4.63 -0.22
N SER A 8 6.96 5.88 -0.39
CA SER A 8 6.09 7.05 -0.34
C SER A 8 5.03 7.03 -1.46
N ASN A 9 5.45 6.71 -2.69
CA ASN A 9 4.54 6.60 -3.83
C ASN A 9 3.50 5.49 -3.64
N ILE A 10 3.90 4.30 -3.20
CA ILE A 10 2.95 3.20 -2.92
C ILE A 10 1.95 3.64 -1.86
N SER A 11 2.42 4.22 -0.75
CA SER A 11 1.56 4.70 0.34
C SER A 11 0.53 5.74 -0.16
N LYS A 12 0.94 6.63 -1.07
CA LYS A 12 0.06 7.64 -1.66
C LYS A 12 -0.98 7.01 -2.58
N LEU A 13 -0.57 6.11 -3.47
CA LEU A 13 -1.46 5.47 -4.45
C LEU A 13 -2.49 4.56 -3.76
N VAL A 14 -2.11 3.85 -2.70
CA VAL A 14 -3.05 3.03 -1.91
C VAL A 14 -4.17 3.90 -1.33
N ARG A 15 -3.82 5.05 -0.73
CA ARG A 15 -4.82 6.00 -0.21
C ARG A 15 -5.73 6.53 -1.31
N GLU A 16 -5.18 6.79 -2.49
CA GLU A 16 -5.98 7.23 -3.64
C GLU A 16 -6.98 6.16 -4.10
N VAL A 17 -6.56 4.89 -4.12
CA VAL A 17 -7.45 3.75 -4.41
C VAL A 17 -8.55 3.63 -3.37
N GLU A 18 -8.22 3.70 -2.08
CA GLU A 18 -9.20 3.62 -0.99
C GLU A 18 -10.23 4.76 -1.09
N ASN A 19 -9.78 6.00 -1.32
CA ASN A 19 -10.68 7.15 -1.47
C ASN A 19 -11.60 6.99 -2.68
N ARG A 20 -11.05 6.61 -3.84
CA ARG A 20 -11.85 6.41 -5.06
C ARG A 20 -12.83 5.25 -4.94
N TRP A 21 -12.44 4.18 -4.25
CA TRP A 21 -13.34 3.08 -3.96
C TRP A 21 -14.51 3.53 -3.09
N SER A 22 -14.23 4.26 -2.00
CA SER A 22 -15.27 4.81 -1.11
C SER A 22 -16.23 5.76 -1.83
N GLU A 23 -15.73 6.61 -2.73
CA GLU A 23 -16.57 7.47 -3.59
C GLU A 23 -17.45 6.65 -4.53
N LEU A 24 -16.91 5.59 -5.14
CA LEU A 24 -17.63 4.72 -6.05
C LEU A 24 -18.72 3.92 -5.32
N GLU A 25 -18.46 3.45 -4.11
CA GLU A 25 -19.44 2.75 -3.27
C GLU A 25 -20.66 3.61 -2.94
N MET A 26 -20.54 4.95 -2.95
CA MET A 26 -21.71 5.82 -2.74
C MET A 26 -22.75 5.71 -3.85
N VAL A 27 -22.34 5.29 -5.05
CA VAL A 27 -23.21 5.16 -6.24
C VAL A 27 -23.32 3.72 -6.74
N TRP A 28 -22.40 2.84 -6.34
CA TRP A 28 -22.38 1.43 -6.69
C TRP A 28 -22.22 0.57 -5.43
N ASN A 29 -23.37 0.22 -4.82
CA ASN A 29 -23.45 -0.55 -3.58
C ASN A 29 -24.37 -1.76 -3.72
N ASP A 30 -24.03 -2.66 -4.63
CA ASP A 30 -24.77 -3.88 -4.89
C ASP A 30 -23.92 -5.12 -4.57
N ALA A 31 -24.48 -6.32 -4.79
CA ALA A 31 -23.75 -7.56 -4.54
C ALA A 31 -22.46 -7.69 -5.38
N ASN A 32 -22.40 -7.06 -6.57
CA ASN A 32 -21.21 -7.11 -7.41
C ASN A 32 -20.13 -6.17 -6.90
N SER A 33 -20.48 -4.99 -6.39
CA SER A 33 -19.49 -4.07 -5.80
C SER A 33 -18.83 -4.69 -4.57
N HIS A 34 -19.61 -5.33 -3.69
CA HIS A 34 -19.06 -6.07 -2.56
C HIS A 34 -18.15 -7.23 -2.99
N ALA A 35 -18.58 -8.03 -3.98
CA ALA A 35 -17.75 -9.11 -4.51
C ALA A 35 -16.45 -8.59 -5.15
N PHE A 36 -16.50 -7.41 -5.79
CA PHE A 36 -15.34 -6.76 -6.36
C PHE A 36 -14.38 -6.25 -5.28
N GLU A 37 -14.90 -5.63 -4.21
CA GLU A 37 -14.10 -5.18 -3.07
C GLU A 37 -13.30 -6.34 -2.48
N GLU A 38 -13.99 -7.43 -2.11
CA GLU A 38 -13.40 -8.61 -1.48
C GLU A 38 -12.36 -9.28 -2.39
N ARG A 39 -12.63 -9.32 -3.69
CA ARG A 39 -11.76 -10.02 -4.65
C ARG A 39 -10.54 -9.21 -5.07
N PHE A 40 -10.64 -7.88 -5.11
CA PHE A 40 -9.62 -7.04 -5.74
C PHE A 40 -9.14 -5.91 -4.85
N ILE A 41 -10.04 -5.12 -4.27
CA ILE A 41 -9.65 -3.91 -3.52
C ILE A 41 -8.99 -4.29 -2.20
N ARG A 42 -9.62 -5.15 -1.41
CA ARG A 42 -9.10 -5.55 -0.10
C ARG A 42 -7.72 -6.23 -0.19
N PRO A 43 -7.52 -7.26 -1.04
CA PRO A 43 -6.20 -7.87 -1.19
C PRO A 43 -5.13 -6.89 -1.66
N LEU A 44 -5.46 -6.01 -2.62
CA LEU A 44 -4.53 -5.00 -3.13
C LEU A 44 -4.06 -4.05 -2.02
N VAL A 45 -4.98 -3.56 -1.19
CA VAL A 45 -4.67 -2.65 -0.08
C VAL A 45 -3.81 -3.36 0.98
N GLU A 46 -4.18 -4.59 1.35
CA GLU A 46 -3.46 -5.40 2.34
C GLU A 46 -2.02 -5.71 1.88
N ASP A 47 -1.87 -6.22 0.66
CA ASP A 47 -0.56 -6.56 0.07
C ASP A 47 0.32 -5.32 -0.08
N SER A 48 -0.26 -4.19 -0.49
CA SER A 48 0.49 -2.94 -0.61
C SER A 48 0.98 -2.42 0.74
N ARG A 49 0.16 -2.54 1.80
CA ARG A 49 0.57 -2.18 3.17
C ARG A 49 1.66 -3.12 3.69
N ALA A 50 1.56 -4.42 3.42
CA ALA A 50 2.59 -5.39 3.76
C ALA A 50 3.93 -5.07 3.04
N ALA A 51 3.88 -4.73 1.76
CA ALA A 51 5.05 -4.33 0.99
C ALA A 51 5.72 -3.07 1.56
N VAL A 52 4.94 -2.03 1.92
CA VAL A 52 5.45 -0.83 2.58
C VAL A 52 6.14 -1.16 3.91
N GLY A 53 5.55 -2.04 4.73
CA GLY A 53 6.15 -2.50 5.98
C GLY A 53 7.48 -3.24 5.76
N ALA A 54 7.56 -4.10 4.75
CA ALA A 54 8.81 -4.78 4.39
C ALA A 54 9.89 -3.78 3.92
N MET A 55 9.52 -2.74 3.16
CA MET A 55 10.44 -1.67 2.75
C MET A 55 10.97 -0.88 3.94
N ASP A 56 10.13 -0.60 4.94
CA ASP A 56 10.55 0.08 6.18
C ASP A 56 11.55 -0.76 6.98
N TYR A 57 11.32 -2.08 7.06
CA TYR A 57 12.25 -3.01 7.69
C TYR A 57 13.60 -3.06 6.96
N MET A 58 13.59 -3.16 5.63
CA MET A 58 14.83 -3.15 4.83
C MET A 58 15.60 -1.83 4.99
N ASN A 59 14.92 -0.69 5.02
CA ASN A 59 15.56 0.61 5.26
C ASN A 59 16.30 0.64 6.60
N ARG A 60 15.71 0.04 7.65
CA ARG A 60 16.33 -0.06 8.97
C ARG A 60 17.59 -0.93 8.94
N ILE A 61 17.52 -2.12 8.33
CA ILE A 61 18.69 -3.01 8.21
C ILE A 61 19.83 -2.31 7.47
N LEU A 62 19.54 -1.64 6.35
CA LEU A 62 20.56 -0.94 5.58
C LEU A 62 21.20 0.21 6.38
N ALA A 63 20.41 0.92 7.20
CA ALA A 63 20.92 1.96 8.08
C ALA A 63 21.82 1.39 9.18
N ASP A 64 21.44 0.26 9.78
CA ASP A 64 22.24 -0.43 10.81
C ASP A 64 23.57 -0.94 10.21
N ILE A 65 23.55 -1.62 9.06
CA ILE A 65 24.77 -2.07 8.36
C ILE A 65 25.70 -0.88 8.06
N LYS A 66 25.14 0.24 7.58
CA LYS A 66 25.92 1.43 7.27
C LYS A 66 26.59 2.04 8.51
N ARG A 67 25.93 1.97 9.67
CA ARG A 67 26.52 2.40 10.95
C ARG A 67 27.64 1.46 11.39
N ASP A 68 27.45 0.16 11.23
CA ASP A 68 28.38 -0.85 11.73
C ASP A 68 29.64 -0.99 10.85
N CYS A 69 29.56 -0.62 9.57
CA CYS A 69 30.69 -0.58 8.64
C CYS A 69 31.34 0.82 8.49
N GLY A 70 30.84 1.83 9.21
CA GLY A 70 31.27 3.23 9.13
C GLY A 70 32.31 3.60 10.18
#